data_AF-A0A5C0E138-F1
#
_entry.id   AF-A0A5C0E138-F1
#
_cell.length_a   1.000
_cell.length_b   1.000
_cell.length_c   1.000
_cell.angle_alpha   90.00
_cell.angle_beta   90.00
_cell.angle_gamma   90.00
#
_symmetry.space_group_name_H-M   'P 1'
#
loop_
_entity.id
_entity.type
_entity.pdbx_description
1 polymer ?
#
loop_
_entity_poly.entity_id
_entity_poly.type
_entity_poly.pdbx_seq_one_letter_code
_entity_poly.pdbx_strand_id
1 'polypeptide(L)' 'MINLDTKTAMFTKIDSVTIINNVTLLVFYTEAHCWQFRLITAGGEVFGERKLYYTPEAAEKAGREWIFEDS' A
#
# COMPACT_ATOMS: atom_id res chain seq x y z
N MET A 1 23.86 31.48 -9.18
CA MET A 1 24.01 30.29 -8.32
C MET A 1 22.59 29.81 -8.01
N ILE A 2 22.09 28.86 -8.79
CA ILE A 2 20.75 28.30 -8.58
C ILE A 2 20.87 27.30 -7.42
N ASN A 3 20.17 27.59 -6.32
CA ASN A 3 20.06 26.63 -5.23
C ASN A 3 19.05 25.57 -5.67
N LEU A 4 19.58 24.44 -6.14
CA LEU A 4 18.82 23.23 -6.39
C LEU A 4 18.60 22.54 -5.04
N ASP A 5 17.81 23.18 -4.17
CA ASP A 5 17.06 22.47 -3.13
C ASP A 5 16.00 21.66 -3.87
N THR A 6 16.49 20.61 -4.53
CA THR A 6 15.72 19.65 -5.29
C THR A 6 14.84 19.00 -4.25
N LYS A 7 13.59 19.46 -4.16
CA LYS A 7 12.52 18.71 -3.51
C LYS A 7 12.44 17.41 -4.29
N THR A 8 13.26 16.44 -3.92
CA THR A 8 13.28 15.10 -4.48
C THR A 8 11.83 14.67 -4.54
N ALA A 9 11.32 14.44 -5.74
CA ALA A 9 9.98 13.90 -5.88
C ALA A 9 9.98 12.60 -5.06
N MET A 10 9.25 12.61 -3.94
CA MET A 10 9.04 11.43 -3.11
C MET A 10 8.17 10.50 -3.94
N PHE A 11 8.78 9.57 -4.66
CA PHE A 11 8.06 8.53 -5.37
C PHE A 11 7.76 7.39 -4.41
N THR A 12 6.49 7.10 -4.21
CA THR A 12 6.04 5.91 -3.49
C THR A 12 6.33 4.68 -4.35
N LYS A 13 7.14 3.75 -3.84
CA LYS A 13 7.33 2.45 -4.49
C LYS A 13 6.07 1.62 -4.32
N ILE A 14 5.51 1.15 -5.43
CA ILE A 14 4.48 0.12 -5.43
C ILE A 14 5.17 -1.22 -5.56
N ASP A 15 4.89 -2.13 -4.63
CA ASP A 15 5.42 -3.49 -4.68
C ASP A 15 4.52 -4.38 -5.51
N SER A 16 3.22 -4.37 -5.21
CA SER A 16 2.24 -5.20 -5.89
C SER A 16 0.86 -4.55 -5.98
N VAL A 17 0.14 -4.93 -7.02
CA VAL A 17 -1.27 -4.61 -7.25
C VAL A 17 -1.94 -5.91 -7.66
N THR A 18 -2.84 -6.42 -6.83
CA THR A 18 -3.52 -7.71 -7.07
C THR A 18 -5.02 -7.55 -6.94
N ILE A 19 -5.79 -8.13 -7.85
CA ILE A 19 -7.25 -8.16 -7.76
C ILE A 19 -7.68 -9.51 -7.17
N ILE A 20 -8.45 -9.47 -6.09
CA ILE A 20 -8.97 -10.63 -5.36
C ILE A 20 -10.45 -10.37 -5.07
N ASN A 21 -11.36 -11.22 -5.53
CA ASN A 21 -12.80 -11.10 -5.28
C ASN A 21 -13.38 -9.69 -5.54
N ASN A 22 -12.98 -9.04 -6.64
CA ASN A 22 -13.40 -7.68 -7.02
C ASN A 22 -12.92 -6.56 -6.07
N VAL A 23 -11.93 -6.86 -5.23
CA VAL A 23 -11.19 -5.90 -4.39
C VAL A 23 -9.74 -5.85 -4.89
N THR A 24 -9.21 -4.65 -5.06
CA THR A 24 -7.79 -4.45 -5.37
C THR A 24 -6.99 -4.33 -4.09
N LEU A 25 -6.06 -5.24 -3.87
CA LEU A 25 -5.01 -5.15 -2.85
C LEU A 25 -3.80 -4.42 -3.43
N LEU A 26 -3.46 -3.29 -2.84
CA LEU A 26 -2.29 -2.48 -3.15
C LEU A 26 -1.27 -2.61 -2.01
N VAL A 27 -0.02 -2.97 -2.33
CA VAL A 27 1.09 -2.94 -1.36
C VAL A 27 2.12 -1.89 -1.80
N PHE A 28 2.49 -1.00 -0.88
CA PHE A 28 3.34 0.14 -1.19
C PHE A 28 4.26 0.52 -0.03
N TYR A 29 5.37 1.16 -0.38
CA TYR A 29 6.36 1.67 0.55
C TYR A 29 6.03 3.09 0.98
N THR A 30 6.09 3.36 2.27
CA THR A 30 5.76 4.66 2.85
C THR A 30 6.99 5.53 3.06
N GLU A 31 6.77 6.83 3.21
CA GLU A 31 7.81 7.79 3.60
C GLU A 31 8.39 7.49 5.00
N ALA A 32 7.66 6.73 5.84
CA ALA A 32 8.15 6.25 7.13
C ALA A 32 9.09 5.03 7.03
N HIS A 33 9.62 4.76 5.84
CA HIS A 33 10.52 3.64 5.55
C HIS A 33 9.94 2.24 5.87
N CYS A 34 8.62 2.11 5.80
CA CYS A 34 7.89 0.89 6.13
C CYS A 34 6.86 0.55 5.04
N TRP A 35 6.38 -0.69 5.04
CA TRP A 35 5.37 -1.18 4.09
C TRP A 35 3.96 -0.99 4.63
N GLN A 36 3.00 -0.77 3.74
CA GLN A 36 1.57 -0.72 4.02
C GLN A 36 0.79 -1.39 2.90
N PHE A 37 -0.47 -1.74 3.20
CA PHE A 37 -1.44 -2.10 2.19
C PHE A 37 -2.66 -1.17 2.19
N ARG A 38 -3.36 -1.16 1.05
CA ARG A 38 -4.72 -0.61 0.91
C ARG A 38 -5.59 -1.57 0.14
N LEU A 39 -6.85 -1.63 0.52
CA LEU A 39 -7.90 -2.30 -0.24
C LEU A 39 -8.70 -1.25 -0.99
N ILE A 40 -9.02 -1.54 -2.24
CA ILE A 40 -9.82 -0.66 -3.10
C ILE A 40 -11.00 -1.45 -3.63
N THR A 41 -12.23 -1.03 -3.31
CA THR A 41 -13.43 -1.65 -3.87
C THR A 41 -13.50 -1.41 -5.38
N ALA A 42 -14.31 -2.16 -6.11
CA ALA A 42 -14.59 -1.88 -7.52
C ALA A 42 -15.19 -0.48 -7.77
N GLY A 43 -15.82 0.11 -6.75
CA GLY A 43 -16.30 1.50 -6.78
C GLY A 43 -15.21 2.55 -6.54
N GLY A 44 -13.98 2.14 -6.22
CA GLY A 44 -12.85 3.02 -5.96
C GLY A 44 -12.70 3.46 -4.50
N GLU A 45 -13.48 2.92 -3.57
CA GLU A 45 -13.37 3.26 -2.14
C GLU A 45 -12.13 2.62 -1.54
N VAL A 46 -11.36 3.38 -0.78
CA VAL A 46 -10.07 2.97 -0.22
C VAL A 46 -10.20 2.68 1.28
N PHE A 47 -9.88 1.47 1.71
CA PHE A 47 -10.01 0.99 3.09
C PHE A 47 -8.86 0.04 3.50
N GLY A 48 -8.97 -0.57 4.69
CA GLY A 48 -7.95 -1.43 5.32
C GLY A 48 -7.17 -0.75 6.45
N GLU A 49 -6.42 -1.53 7.23
CA GLU A 49 -5.64 -1.00 8.34
C GLU A 49 -4.52 -0.04 7.89
N ARG A 50 -4.08 0.84 8.80
CA ARG A 50 -2.94 1.74 8.59
C ARG A 50 -1.69 1.28 9.34
N LYS A 51 -1.60 -0.01 9.63
CA LYS A 51 -0.45 -0.61 10.31
C LYS A 51 0.77 -0.60 9.39
N LEU A 52 1.95 -0.41 9.97
CA LEU A 52 3.23 -0.46 9.26
C LEU A 52 3.82 -1.87 9.38
N TYR A 53 4.35 -2.41 8.29
CA TYR A 53 5.02 -3.71 8.23
C TYR A 53 6.48 -3.55 7.81
N TYR A 54 7.31 -4.47 8.28
CA TYR A 54 8.75 -4.47 7.97
C TYR A 54 9.08 -4.99 6.57
N THR A 55 8.23 -5.84 5.97
CA THR A 55 8.44 -6.42 4.64
C THR A 55 7.17 -6.29 3.77
N PRO A 56 7.29 -6.25 2.43
CA PRO A 56 6.12 -6.17 1.56
C PRO A 56 5.25 -7.43 1.66
N GLU A 57 5.86 -8.61 1.86
CA GLU A 57 5.14 -9.88 2.00
C GLU A 57 4.28 -9.91 3.28
N ALA A 58 4.75 -9.27 4.36
CA ALA A 58 3.97 -9.14 5.59
C ALA A 58 2.75 -8.22 5.39
N ALA A 59 2.91 -7.13 4.64
CA ALA A 59 1.80 -6.25 4.28
C ALA A 59 0.80 -6.94 3.34
N GLU A 60 1.28 -7.69 2.34
CA GLU A 60 0.44 -8.47 1.43
C GLU A 60 -0.36 -9.53 2.19
N LYS A 61 0.31 -10.29 3.07
CA LYS A 61 -0.33 -11.33 3.89
C LYS A 61 -1.45 -10.74 4.75
N ALA A 62 -1.19 -9.65 5.46
CA ALA A 62 -2.20 -8.98 6.28
C ALA A 62 -3.37 -8.48 5.42
N GLY A 63 -3.10 -7.92 4.24
CA GLY A 63 -4.14 -7.48 3.31
C GLY A 63 -5.02 -8.63 2.80
N ARG A 64 -4.43 -9.80 2.55
CA ARG A 64 -5.20 -11.01 2.18
C ARG A 64 -6.05 -11.51 3.34
N GLU A 65 -5.49 -11.60 4.55
CA GLU A 65 -6.22 -11.99 5.76
C GLU A 65 -7.43 -11.09 6.00
N TRP A 66 -7.26 -9.76 5.84
CA TRP A 66 -8.35 -8.79 5.97
C TRP A 66 -9.52 -9.04 5.00
N ILE A 67 -9.22 -9.40 3.75
CA ILE A 67 -10.27 -9.70 2.74
C ILE A 67 -11.10 -10.92 3.16
N PHE A 68 -10.46 -11.93 3.77
CA PHE A 68 -11.12 -13.17 4.15
C PHE A 68 -11.74 -13.17 5.56
N GLU A 69 -11.28 -12.30 6.47
CA GLU A 69 -11.86 -12.16 7.82
C GLU A 69 -13.15 -11.32 7.85
N ASP A 70 -13.36 -10.43 6.87
CA ASP A 70 -14.58 -9.61 6.73
C ASP A 70 -15.67 -10.30 5.86
N SER A 71 -15.49 -11.60 5.54
CA SER A 71 -16.38 -12.43 4.70
C SER A 71 -17.25 -13.39 5.50
#